data_AF-A0A7C0WAT4-F1
#
_entry.id   AF-A0A7C0WAT4-F1
#
_cell.length_a   1.000
_cell.length_b   1.000
_cell.length_c   1.000
_cell.angle_alpha   90.00
_cell.angle_beta   90.00
_cell.angle_gamma   90.00
#
_symmetry.space_group_name_H-M   'P 1'
#
loop_
_entity.id
_entity.type
_entity.pdbx_description
1 polymer ?
#
loop_
_entity_poly.entity_id
_entity_poly.type
_entity_poly.pdbx_seq_one_letter_code
_entity_poly.pdbx_strand_id
1 'polypeptide(L)' 'MGITLSGFDRVKAVKLGYDNYSNKYDRLKRVLYQLERRYGFSKIDMIDMRNLNRIVVRLEKIEPPAAESHKEV' A
#
# COMPACT_ATOMS: atom_id res chain seq x y z
N MET A 1 -2.72 10.51 -20.16
CA MET A 1 -2.41 11.07 -18.83
C MET A 1 -2.54 9.97 -17.79
N GLY A 2 -1.66 9.91 -16.79
CA GLY A 2 -1.73 8.92 -15.72
C GLY A 2 -2.12 9.54 -14.37
N ILE A 3 -2.78 8.78 -13.50
CA ILE A 3 -3.27 9.27 -12.21
C ILE A 3 -2.43 8.69 -11.07
N THR A 4 -2.01 9.57 -10.16
CA THR A 4 -1.51 9.22 -8.84
C THR A 4 -2.29 10.03 -7.81
N LEU A 5 -2.84 9.36 -6.81
CA LEU A 5 -3.53 9.97 -5.68
C LEU A 5 -2.59 9.91 -4.47
N SER A 6 -2.41 11.01 -3.75
CA SER A 6 -1.49 11.12 -2.61
C SER A 6 -2.10 11.93 -1.48
N GLY A 7 -1.58 11.75 -0.26
CA GLY A 7 -1.96 12.57 0.89
C GLY A 7 -3.20 12.05 1.63
N PHE A 8 -3.46 10.74 1.60
CA PHE A 8 -4.44 10.15 2.50
C PHE A 8 -3.77 9.85 3.83
N ASP A 9 -4.42 10.23 4.95
CA ASP A 9 -3.93 9.98 6.31
C ASP A 9 -3.60 8.51 6.59
N ARG A 10 -4.19 7.59 5.82
CA ARG A 10 -4.06 6.15 6.02
C ARG A 10 -3.39 5.40 4.86
N VAL A 11 -3.23 6.00 3.68
CA VAL A 11 -2.56 5.36 2.52
C VAL A 11 -1.75 6.44 1.81
N LYS A 12 -0.43 6.43 1.91
CA LYS A 12 0.35 7.60 1.46
C LYS A 12 0.24 7.84 -0.04
N ALA A 13 0.15 6.78 -0.85
CA ALA A 13 -0.06 6.92 -2.29
C ALA A 13 -0.77 5.73 -2.97
N VAL A 14 -1.62 6.04 -3.96
CA VAL A 14 -2.19 5.08 -4.91
C VAL A 14 -1.82 5.49 -6.34
N LYS A 15 -1.03 4.64 -7.02
CA LYS A 15 -0.57 4.87 -8.40
C LYS A 15 -1.42 4.06 -9.37
N LEU A 16 -2.38 4.71 -10.01
CA LEU A 16 -3.27 4.07 -11.00
C LEU A 16 -2.59 3.95 -12.37
N GLY A 17 -1.65 4.83 -12.70
CA GLY A 17 -1.08 4.88 -14.05
C GLY A 17 -2.09 5.38 -15.08
N TYR A 18 -1.95 4.92 -16.32
CA TYR A 18 -2.75 5.35 -17.47
C TYR A 18 -3.81 4.31 -17.87
N ASP A 19 -4.89 4.76 -18.48
CA ASP A 19 -5.96 3.94 -19.07
C ASP A 19 -6.72 2.99 -18.12
N ASN A 20 -7.84 2.47 -18.64
CA ASN A 20 -8.72 1.48 -18.00
C ASN A 20 -9.09 1.79 -16.54
N TYR A 21 -9.42 3.06 -16.28
CA TYR A 21 -9.70 3.55 -14.94
C TYR A 21 -10.86 2.83 -14.26
N SER A 22 -11.94 2.53 -15.00
CA SER A 22 -13.09 1.82 -14.45
C SER A 22 -12.68 0.48 -13.81
N ASN A 23 -11.98 -0.39 -14.56
CA ASN A 23 -11.48 -1.65 -14.02
C ASN A 23 -10.49 -1.46 -12.86
N LYS A 24 -9.63 -0.44 -12.93
CA LYS A 24 -8.68 -0.16 -11.85
C LYS A 24 -9.38 0.27 -10.56
N TYR A 25 -10.42 1.08 -10.63
CA TYR A 25 -11.22 1.46 -9.46
C TYR A 25 -11.94 0.24 -8.85
N ASP A 26 -12.51 -0.64 -9.66
CA ASP A 26 -13.16 -1.88 -9.17
C ASP A 26 -12.18 -2.82 -8.48
N ARG A 27 -10.96 -2.94 -9.01
CA ARG A 27 -9.90 -3.73 -8.40
C ARG A 27 -9.35 -3.08 -7.14
N LEU A 28 -9.19 -1.75 -7.14
CA LEU A 28 -8.76 -1.00 -5.98
C LEU A 28 -9.74 -1.18 -4.82
N LYS A 29 -11.05 -1.07 -5.07
CA LYS A 29 -12.08 -1.33 -4.05
C LYS A 29 -11.95 -2.71 -3.42
N ARG A 30 -11.77 -3.76 -4.25
CA ARG A 30 -11.57 -5.14 -3.77
C ARG A 30 -10.30 -5.30 -2.94
N VAL A 31 -9.19 -4.69 -3.37
CA VAL A 31 -7.93 -4.74 -2.63
C VAL A 31 -8.02 -3.99 -1.31
N LEU A 32 -8.58 -2.77 -1.29
CA LEU A 32 -8.76 -1.99 -0.07
C LEU A 32 -9.58 -2.76 0.97
N TYR A 33 -10.69 -3.38 0.55
CA TYR A 33 -11.49 -4.23 1.44
C TYR A 33 -10.70 -5.37 2.07
N GLN A 34 -9.83 -6.04 1.30
CA GLN A 34 -8.99 -7.12 1.82
C GLN A 34 -7.87 -6.61 2.74
N LEU A 35 -7.26 -5.48 2.40
CA LEU A 35 -6.16 -4.89 3.18
C LEU A 35 -6.65 -4.35 4.52
N GLU A 36 -7.82 -3.71 4.56
CA GLU A 36 -8.44 -3.23 5.79
C GLU A 36 -8.63 -4.37 6.79
N ARG A 37 -9.19 -5.49 6.34
CA ARG A 37 -9.46 -6.67 7.19
C ARG A 37 -8.21 -7.36 7.72
N ARG A 38 -7.09 -7.29 7.00
CA ARG A 38 -5.86 -8.04 7.33
C ARG A 38 -4.82 -7.20 8.07
N TYR A 39 -4.64 -5.96 7.66
CA TYR A 39 -3.52 -5.13 8.11
C TYR A 39 -3.95 -3.79 8.73
N GLY A 40 -5.19 -3.35 8.46
CA GLY A 40 -5.61 -1.97 8.68
C GLY A 40 -4.93 -1.02 7.69
N PHE A 41 -5.57 0.11 7.39
CA PHE A 41 -5.02 1.02 6.38
C PHE A 41 -3.72 1.69 6.84
N SER A 42 -3.59 2.07 8.12
CA SER A 42 -2.45 2.83 8.64
C SER A 42 -1.08 2.21 8.39
N LYS A 43 -1.01 0.90 8.13
CA LYS A 43 0.24 0.20 7.83
C LYS A 43 0.61 0.21 6.33
N ILE A 44 -0.20 0.83 5.48
CA ILE A 44 -0.02 0.81 4.02
C ILE A 44 0.65 2.11 3.57
N ASP A 45 1.85 1.97 3.03
CA ASP A 45 2.62 3.08 2.46
C ASP A 45 2.15 3.38 1.03
N MET A 46 2.06 2.36 0.17
CA MET A 46 1.76 2.57 -1.25
C MET A 46 1.00 1.39 -1.87
N ILE A 47 0.05 1.71 -2.76
CA ILE A 47 -0.56 0.76 -3.69
C ILE A 47 -0.19 1.17 -5.13
N ASP A 48 0.45 0.27 -5.89
CA ASP A 48 0.81 0.47 -7.29
C ASP A 48 0.05 -0.50 -8.20
N MET A 49 -0.73 0.08 -9.11
CA MET A 49 -1.62 -0.60 -10.05
C MET A 49 -1.29 -0.27 -11.51
N ARG A 50 -0.10 0.28 -11.79
CA ARG A 50 0.32 0.62 -13.14
C ARG A 50 0.44 -0.62 -14.05
N ASN A 51 0.67 -1.79 -13.46
CA ASN A 51 0.65 -3.07 -14.16
C ASN A 51 -0.77 -3.66 -14.13
N LEU A 52 -1.37 -3.94 -15.29
CA LEU A 52 -2.73 -4.50 -15.36
C LEU A 52 -2.84 -5.90 -14.75
N ASN A 53 -1.77 -6.68 -14.71
CA ASN A 53 -1.79 -8.05 -14.21
C ASN A 53 -1.34 -8.17 -12.76
N ARG A 54 -0.87 -7.08 -12.13
CA ARG A 54 -0.31 -7.13 -10.77
C ARG A 54 -0.60 -5.86 -9.98
N ILE A 55 -0.99 -6.04 -8.72
CA ILE A 55 -1.09 -4.95 -7.74
C ILE A 55 0.03 -5.15 -6.74
N VAL A 56 0.86 -4.11 -6.54
CA VAL A 56 1.93 -4.12 -5.55
C VAL A 56 1.51 -3.28 -4.36
N VAL A 57 1.56 -3.87 -3.17
CA VAL A 57 1.28 -3.17 -1.92
C VAL A 57 2.58 -3.08 -1.13
N ARG A 58 2.98 -1.87 -0.75
CA ARG A 58 4.05 -1.66 0.22
C ARG A 58 3.44 -1.35 1.57
N LEU A 59 3.88 -2.09 2.56
CA LEU A 59 3.59 -1.81 3.96
C LEU A 59 4.70 -0.93 4.53
N GLU A 60 4.36 -0.10 5.51
CA GLU A 60 5.38 0.56 6.31
C GLU A 60 6.29 -0.50 6.96
N LYS A 61 7.60 -0.21 7.00
CA LYS A 61 8.53 -1.10 7.70
C LYS A 61 8.12 -1.13 9.16
N ILE A 62 7.75 -2.31 9.64
CA ILE A 62 7.78 -2.58 11.07
C ILE A 62 9.26 -2.75 11.38
N GLU A 63 9.89 -1.70 11.92
CA GLU A 63 11.21 -1.88 12.51
C GLU A 63 11.07 -2.97 13.58
N PRO A 64 11.87 -4.06 13.53
CA PRO A 64 11.89 -4.98 14.65
C PRO A 64 12.26 -4.18 15.90
N PRO A 65 11.67 -4.47 17.08
CA PRO A 65 12.09 -3.84 18.32
C PRO A 65 13.61 -3.98 18.41
N ALA A 66 14.29 -2.85 18.63
CA ALA A 66 15.75 -2.80 18.67
C ALA A 66 16.24 -3.95 19.56
N ALA A 67 17.04 -4.84 18.98
CA ALA A 67 17.62 -5.94 19.73
C ALA A 67 18.31 -5.32 20.95
N GLU A 68 17.82 -5.68 22.14
CA GLU A 68 18.43 -5.25 23.39
C GLU A 68 19.91 -5.60 23.30
N SER A 69 20.75 -4.58 23.45
CA SER A 69 22.19 -4.71 23.45
C SER A 69 22.57 -5.64 24.59
N HIS A 70 22.78 -6.92 24.30
CA HIS A 70 23.43 -7.84 25.21
C HIS A 70 24.88 -7.38 25.33
N LYS A 71 25.14 -6.51 26.31
CA LYS A 71 26.49 -6.32 26.85
C LYS A 71 26.87 -7.64 27.53
N GLU A 72 27.71 -8.40 26.85
CA GLU A 72 28.47 -9.49 27.47
C GLU A 72 29.36 -8.87 28.56
N VAL A 73 29.29 -9.41 29.77
CA VAL A 73 30.04 -9.01 30.97
C VAL A 73 31.12 -10.06 31.22
#